data_AF-A0A496P6M7-F1
#
_entry.id   AF-A0A496P6M7-F1
#
_cell.length_a   1.000
_cell.length_b   1.000
_cell.length_c   1.000
_cell.angle_alpha   90.00
_cell.angle_beta   90.00
_cell.angle_gamma   90.00
#
_symmetry.space_group_name_H-M   'P 1'
#
loop_
_entity.id
_entity.type
_entity.pdbx_description
1 polymer ?
#
loop_
_entity_poly.entity_id
_entity_poly.type
_entity_poly.pdbx_seq_one_letter_code
_entity_poly.pdbx_strand_id
1 'polypeptide(L)'
;MTVEEIRQQALELAEKEFKKFEPVALYNTKKVLEAFKECQLSDYHFNGTSGYGYNDVGREKLDEVFAHVFKGERAIVRPHFVSGTHALATTLQAILGNGSKGKEFVYAVGQPY
;
A
#
# COMPACT_ATOMS: atom_id res chain seq x y z
N MET A 1 -35.88 -3.82 22.36
CA MET A 1 -34.96 -3.09 21.47
C MET A 1 -35.02 -3.72 20.10
N THR A 2 -35.36 -2.96 19.06
CA THR A 2 -35.28 -3.41 17.66
C THR A 2 -33.82 -3.39 17.18
N VAL A 3 -33.51 -4.10 16.08
CA VAL A 3 -32.17 -4.05 15.46
C VAL A 3 -31.78 -2.60 15.08
N GLU A 4 -32.76 -1.81 14.63
CA GLU A 4 -32.56 -0.41 14.28
C GLU A 4 -32.18 0.45 15.49
N GLU A 5 -32.81 0.22 16.65
CA GLU A 5 -32.47 0.90 17.90
C GLU A 5 -31.07 0.53 18.39
N ILE A 6 -30.69 -0.75 18.29
CA ILE A 6 -29.33 -1.22 18.63
C ILE A 6 -28.30 -0.58 17.70
N ARG A 7 -28.59 -0.50 16.39
CA ARG A 7 -27.70 0.16 15.42
C ARG A 7 -27.51 1.62 15.77
N GLN A 8 -28.60 2.34 16.06
CA GLN A 8 -28.53 3.76 16.39
C GLN A 8 -27.69 4.01 17.65
N GLN A 9 -27.92 3.25 18.71
CA GLN A 9 -27.11 3.33 19.93
C GLN A 9 -25.64 3.00 19.69
N ALA A 10 -25.35 1.98 18.87
CA ALA A 10 -23.97 1.63 18.52
C ALA A 10 -23.26 2.75 17.75
N LEU A 11 -23.97 3.42 16.83
CA LEU A 11 -23.42 4.57 16.09
C LEU A 11 -23.16 5.78 17.00
N GLU A 12 -24.07 6.08 17.92
CA GLU A 12 -23.90 7.16 18.91
C GLU A 12 -22.70 6.88 19.83
N LEU A 13 -22.54 5.65 20.30
CA LEU A 13 -21.39 5.26 21.13
C LEU A 13 -20.05 5.36 20.37
N ALA A 14 -20.05 5.03 19.07
CA ALA A 14 -18.85 5.05 18.23
C ALA A 14 -18.52 6.43 17.62
N GLU A 15 -19.42 7.41 17.71
CA GLU A 15 -19.32 8.70 17.01
C GLU A 15 -17.97 9.40 17.26
N LYS A 16 -17.50 9.40 18.51
CA LYS A 16 -16.22 10.01 18.90
C LYS A 16 -15.03 9.38 18.19
N GLU A 17 -15.05 8.06 17.95
CA GLU A 17 -13.98 7.37 17.24
C GLU A 17 -14.06 7.64 15.73
N PHE A 18 -15.26 7.65 15.15
CA PHE A 18 -15.46 7.93 13.73
C PHE A 18 -15.02 9.35 13.35
N LYS A 19 -15.27 10.34 14.21
CA LYS A 19 -14.80 11.73 14.00
C LYS A 19 -13.28 11.85 13.89
N LYS A 20 -12.50 10.88 14.39
CA LYS A 20 -11.04 10.88 14.25
C LYS A 20 -10.59 10.49 12.84
N PHE A 21 -11.40 9.73 12.11
CA PHE A 21 -11.02 9.23 10.79
C PHE A 21 -11.11 10.29 9.70
N GLU A 22 -12.07 11.21 9.79
CA GLU A 22 -12.27 12.26 8.79
C GLU A 22 -11.02 13.14 8.55
N PRO A 23 -10.39 13.75 9.58
CA PRO A 23 -9.18 14.54 9.36
C PRO A 23 -8.00 13.70 8.83
N VAL A 24 -7.90 12.43 9.24
CA VAL A 24 -6.86 11.50 8.76
C VAL A 24 -7.08 11.14 7.28
N ALA A 25 -8.33 10.88 6.89
CA ALA A 25 -8.71 10.59 5.52
C ALA A 25 -8.47 11.81 4.61
N LEU A 26 -8.82 13.01 5.07
CA LEU A 26 -8.56 14.25 4.33
C LEU A 26 -7.06 14.48 4.14
N TYR A 27 -6.27 14.33 5.20
CA TYR A 27 -4.81 14.44 5.13
C TYR A 27 -4.20 13.43 4.16
N ASN A 28 -4.61 12.16 4.24
CA ASN A 28 -4.07 11.11 3.37
C ASN A 28 -4.51 11.29 1.92
N THR A 29 -5.74 11.76 1.67
CA THR A 29 -6.20 12.11 0.32
C THR A 29 -5.35 13.22 -0.27
N LYS A 30 -5.09 14.29 0.50
CA LYS A 30 -4.19 15.38 0.08
C LYS A 30 -2.79 14.87 -0.22
N LYS A 31 -2.21 14.04 0.66
CA LYS A 31 -0.88 13.42 0.48
C LYS A 31 -0.76 12.63 -0.82
N VAL A 32 -1.78 11.84 -1.17
CA VAL A 32 -1.80 11.07 -2.43
C VAL A 32 -1.94 11.99 -3.64
N LEU A 33 -2.83 12.99 -3.56
CA LEU A 33 -3.03 13.97 -4.64
C LEU A 33 -1.76 14.78 -4.91
N GLU A 34 -1.03 15.18 -3.86
CA GLU A 34 0.26 15.84 -3.98
C GLU A 34 1.28 14.92 -4.65
N ALA A 35 1.36 13.64 -4.25
CA ALA A 35 2.26 12.69 -4.91
C ALA A 35 1.96 12.53 -6.41
N PHE A 36 0.69 12.52 -6.82
CA PHE A 36 0.32 12.46 -8.24
C PHE A 36 0.82 13.69 -9.00
N LYS A 37 0.73 14.87 -8.39
CA LYS A 37 1.19 16.13 -8.99
C LYS A 37 2.72 16.19 -9.10
N GLU A 38 3.42 15.89 -8.02
CA GLU A 38 4.89 15.93 -7.96
C GLU A 38 5.51 14.91 -8.92
N CYS A 39 4.94 13.71 -9.03
CA CYS A 39 5.37 12.70 -10.00
C CYS A 39 4.92 13.01 -11.44
N GLN A 40 4.15 14.07 -11.67
CA GLN A 40 3.61 14.45 -12.99
C GLN A 40 2.82 13.30 -13.65
N LEU A 41 1.97 12.62 -12.85
CA LEU A 41 1.08 11.59 -13.36
C LEU A 41 0.10 12.20 -14.39
N SER A 42 -0.09 11.50 -15.49
CA SER A 42 -0.97 11.90 -16.59
C SER A 42 -1.70 10.69 -17.15
N ASP A 43 -2.71 10.95 -17.97
CA ASP A 43 -3.49 9.94 -18.68
C ASP A 43 -2.64 9.02 -19.57
N TYR A 44 -1.55 9.54 -20.15
CA TYR A 44 -0.56 8.75 -20.89
C TYR A 44 0.00 7.56 -20.10
N HIS A 45 0.12 7.69 -18.78
CA HIS A 45 0.63 6.64 -17.90
C HIS A 45 -0.39 5.50 -17.65
N PHE A 46 -1.64 5.64 -18.10
CA PHE A 46 -2.65 4.58 -17.98
C PHE A 46 -2.71 3.65 -19.19
N ASN A 47 -1.83 3.85 -20.18
CA ASN A 47 -1.72 2.95 -21.31
C ASN A 47 -1.19 1.58 -20.87
N GLY A 48 -1.84 0.51 -21.33
CA GLY A 48 -1.39 -0.85 -21.06
C GLY A 48 -0.18 -1.23 -21.91
N THR A 49 0.68 -2.09 -21.37
CA THR A 49 1.75 -2.76 -22.12
C THR A 49 1.45 -4.24 -22.29
N SER A 50 2.00 -4.85 -23.34
CA SER A 50 1.86 -6.27 -23.63
C SER A 50 3.22 -6.94 -23.84
N GLY A 51 3.23 -8.28 -23.89
CA GLY A 51 4.46 -9.06 -24.02
C GLY A 51 5.38 -8.89 -22.79
N TYR A 52 6.66 -8.63 -23.02
CA TYR A 52 7.65 -8.46 -21.95
C TYR A 52 7.47 -7.19 -21.12
N GLY A 53 6.78 -6.17 -21.65
CA GLY A 53 6.56 -4.90 -20.95
C GLY A 53 7.85 -4.12 -20.65
N TYR A 54 8.81 -4.11 -21.57
CA TYR A 54 9.98 -3.23 -21.46
C TYR A 54 9.57 -1.75 -21.55
N ASN A 55 10.22 -0.90 -20.75
CA ASN A 55 10.00 0.56 -20.73
C ASN A 55 8.52 0.94 -20.54
N ASP A 56 7.81 0.22 -19.66
CA ASP A 56 6.44 0.56 -19.28
C ASP A 56 6.46 1.78 -18.33
N VAL A 57 6.27 2.95 -18.94
CA VAL A 57 6.22 4.24 -18.25
C VAL A 57 5.09 4.32 -17.22
N GLY A 58 3.95 3.64 -17.44
CA GLY A 58 2.84 3.63 -16.51
C GLY A 58 3.17 2.88 -15.23
N ARG A 59 3.75 1.69 -15.41
CA ARG A 59 4.26 0.86 -14.31
C ARG A 59 5.36 1.56 -13.51
N GLU A 60 6.31 2.18 -14.19
CA GLU A 60 7.40 2.92 -13.53
C GLU A 60 6.87 4.14 -12.78
N LYS A 61 5.90 4.86 -13.36
CA LYS A 61 5.27 6.00 -12.70
C LYS A 61 4.47 5.60 -11.47
N LEU A 62 3.80 4.45 -11.49
CA LEU A 62 3.09 3.92 -10.34
C LEU A 62 4.05 3.64 -9.17
N ASP A 63 5.23 3.08 -9.43
CA ASP A 63 6.25 2.88 -8.39
C ASP A 63 6.73 4.20 -7.81
N GLU A 64 6.97 5.20 -8.66
CA GLU A 64 7.40 6.52 -8.23
C GLU A 64 6.37 7.18 -7.29
N VAL A 65 5.09 7.14 -7.67
CA VAL A 65 3.99 7.66 -6.86
C VAL A 65 3.92 6.94 -5.50
N PHE A 66 4.01 5.61 -5.48
CA PHE A 66 4.00 4.86 -4.21
C PHE A 66 5.22 5.19 -3.36
N ALA A 67 6.41 5.27 -3.94
CA ALA A 67 7.63 5.68 -3.24
C ALA A 67 7.44 7.07 -2.60
N HIS A 68 6.87 8.03 -3.34
CA HIS A 68 6.60 9.38 -2.84
C HIS A 68 5.56 9.42 -1.70
N VAL A 69 4.48 8.62 -1.81
CA VAL A 69 3.42 8.51 -0.78
C VAL A 69 3.97 7.90 0.52
N PHE A 70 4.75 6.83 0.41
CA PHE A 70 5.30 6.08 1.54
C PHE A 70 6.66 6.58 2.03
N LYS A 71 7.21 7.63 1.39
CA LYS A 71 8.51 8.23 1.73
C LYS A 71 9.69 7.25 1.61
N GLY A 72 9.59 6.32 0.65
CA GLY A 72 10.69 5.43 0.28
C GLY A 72 11.48 5.98 -0.91
N GLU A 73 12.72 5.52 -1.08
CA GLU A 73 13.55 5.86 -2.24
C GLU A 73 13.04 5.22 -3.55
N ARG A 74 12.43 4.03 -3.41
CA ARG A 74 11.86 3.19 -4.47
C ARG A 74 10.67 2.41 -3.93
N ALA A 75 9.79 1.98 -4.83
CA ALA A 75 8.71 1.03 -4.55
C ALA A 75 8.63 0.01 -5.68
N ILE A 76 7.93 -1.11 -5.41
CA ILE A 76 7.59 -2.11 -6.42
C ILE A 76 6.11 -2.48 -6.27
N VAL A 77 5.28 -2.01 -7.20
CA VAL A 77 3.82 -2.21 -7.18
C VAL A 77 3.40 -2.93 -8.45
N ARG A 78 3.01 -4.20 -8.32
CA ARG A 78 2.79 -5.08 -9.47
C ARG A 78 1.55 -5.95 -9.29
N PRO A 79 0.76 -6.18 -10.35
CA PRO A 79 -0.29 -7.19 -10.33
C PRO A 79 0.26 -8.62 -10.22
N HIS A 80 1.55 -8.82 -10.49
CA HIS A 80 2.24 -10.12 -10.38
C HIS A 80 2.34 -10.62 -8.93
N PHE A 81 2.24 -9.73 -7.94
CA PHE A 81 2.05 -10.13 -6.55
C PHE A 81 0.60 -10.53 -6.33
N VAL A 82 0.34 -11.84 -6.34
CA VAL A 82 -1.01 -12.38 -6.12
C VAL A 82 -1.59 -12.10 -4.73
N SER A 83 -0.78 -11.68 -3.75
CA SER A 83 -1.22 -11.34 -2.39
C SER A 83 -0.18 -10.55 -1.59
N GLY A 84 -0.57 -10.04 -0.43
CA GLY A 84 0.35 -9.44 0.55
C GLY A 84 1.37 -10.44 1.10
N THR A 85 0.96 -11.70 1.33
CA THR A 85 1.87 -12.78 1.75
C THR A 85 2.94 -13.05 0.68
N HIS A 86 2.58 -13.00 -0.61
CA HIS A 86 3.56 -13.11 -1.68
C HIS A 86 4.57 -11.95 -1.63
N ALA A 87 4.12 -10.71 -1.52
CA ALA A 87 5.02 -9.55 -1.43
C ALA A 87 5.99 -9.64 -0.22
N LEU A 88 5.51 -10.06 0.95
CA LEU A 88 6.34 -10.27 2.14
C LEU A 88 7.36 -11.39 1.94
N ALA A 89 6.92 -12.55 1.43
CA ALA A 89 7.79 -13.69 1.17
C ALA A 89 8.89 -13.34 0.15
N THR A 90 8.56 -12.64 -0.94
CA THR A 90 9.53 -12.16 -1.92
C THR A 90 10.55 -11.23 -1.30
N THR A 91 10.10 -10.29 -0.46
CA THR A 91 10.99 -9.33 0.22
C THR A 91 11.99 -10.04 1.13
N LEU A 92 11.51 -10.95 1.98
CA LEU A 92 12.37 -11.70 2.89
C LEU A 92 13.35 -12.60 2.14
N GLN A 93 12.89 -13.34 1.14
CA GLN A 93 13.77 -14.22 0.36
C GLN A 93 14.86 -13.43 -0.40
N ALA A 94 14.51 -12.28 -0.97
CA ALA A 94 15.45 -11.43 -1.69
C ALA A 94 16.54 -10.85 -0.76
N ILE A 95 16.18 -10.47 0.47
CA ILE A 95 17.10 -9.82 1.42
C ILE A 95 17.93 -10.85 2.21
N LEU A 96 17.30 -11.94 2.66
CA LEU A 96 17.94 -12.94 3.52
C LEU A 96 18.82 -13.91 2.73
N GLY A 97 18.56 -14.09 1.43
CA GLY A 97 19.26 -15.07 0.60
C GLY A 97 18.86 -16.51 0.96
N ASN A 98 19.64 -17.48 0.48
CA ASN A 98 19.35 -18.90 0.66
C ASN A 98 20.61 -19.75 0.93
N GLY A 99 20.39 -20.98 1.39
CA GLY A 99 21.45 -21.97 1.61
C GLY A 99 22.51 -21.52 2.61
N SER A 100 23.78 -21.78 2.28
CA SER A 100 24.95 -21.46 3.13
C SER A 100 25.23 -19.96 3.30
N LYS A 101 24.51 -19.08 2.60
CA LYS A 101 24.64 -17.61 2.69
C LYS A 101 23.38 -16.94 3.25
N GLY A 102 22.44 -17.73 3.78
CA GLY A 102 21.23 -17.21 4.42
C GLY A 102 21.56 -16.35 5.64
N LYS A 103 20.75 -15.32 5.87
CA LYS A 103 20.79 -14.49 7.10
C LYS A 103 19.63 -14.86 8.02
N GLU A 104 19.85 -14.66 9.31
CA GLU A 104 18.80 -14.80 10.32
C GLU A 104 17.83 -13.60 10.28
N PHE A 105 16.56 -13.88 10.54
CA PHE A 105 15.50 -12.88 10.66
C PHE A 105 14.89 -12.93 12.05
N VAL A 106 14.81 -11.80 12.71
CA VAL A 106 14.19 -11.66 14.04
C VAL A 106 12.90 -10.87 13.90
N TYR A 107 11.78 -11.49 14.28
CA TYR A 107 10.49 -10.81 14.33
C TYR A 107 10.21 -10.30 15.75
N ALA A 108 10.19 -8.97 15.93
CA ALA A 108 10.21 -8.36 17.25
C ALA A 108 8.85 -8.29 17.97
N VAL A 109 7.75 -8.65 17.28
CA VAL A 109 6.38 -8.42 17.76
C VAL A 109 5.60 -9.72 18.03
N GLY A 110 6.31 -10.84 18.28
CA GLY A 110 5.72 -12.13 18.63
C GLY A 110 5.67 -13.10 17.46
N GLN A 111 4.68 -14.00 17.42
CA GLN A 111 4.48 -14.88 16.28
C GLN A 111 3.85 -14.09 15.11
N PRO A 112 4.40 -14.14 13.89
CA PRO A 112 3.78 -13.53 12.73
C PRO A 112 2.44 -14.20 12.39
N TYR A 113 1.61 -13.49 11.63
CA TYR A 113 0.29 -13.98 11.18
C TYR A 113 0.38 -15.20 10.26
#